data_AF-A0A5E8VF07-F1
#
_entry.id   AF-A0A5E8VF07-F1
#
_cell.length_a   1.000
_cell.length_b   1.000
_cell.length_c   1.000
_cell.angle_alpha   90.00
_cell.angle_beta   90.00
_cell.angle_gamma   90.00
#
_symmetry.space_group_name_H-M   'P 1'
#
loop_
_entity.id
_entity.type
_entity.pdbx_description
1 polymer ?
#
loop_
_entity_poly.entity_id
_entity_poly.type
_entity_poly.pdbx_seq_one_letter_code
_entity_poly.pdbx_strand_id
1 'polypeptide(L)'
;MIEVDDSDGPGKLPKGIKARQSTKKDAARRQIETAIRLFHAGEWECTITLAAAAEGQLPEPTANHLFGKIRARRPEEFENEKEWTTFLNETRDWLKHNHDQGPRDIVNFEALIMLWRALTKFYENFGEETREMSEFLRWGQQQGYTKLKGEV
;
A
#
# COMPACT_ATOMS: atom_id res chain seq x y z
N MET A 1 -12.43 19.91 -14.35
CA MET A 1 -13.49 19.05 -14.93
C MET A 1 -13.32 19.15 -16.42
N ILE A 2 -13.11 18.02 -17.10
CA ILE A 2 -13.03 17.99 -18.55
C ILE A 2 -14.24 17.18 -18.99
N GLU A 3 -15.13 17.78 -19.78
CA GLU A 3 -16.14 17.05 -20.53
C GLU A 3 -15.39 16.23 -21.59
N VAL A 4 -15.52 14.92 -21.53
CA VAL A 4 -14.78 14.01 -22.42
C VAL A 4 -15.59 13.89 -23.71
N ASP A 5 -15.02 14.37 -24.82
CA ASP A 5 -15.63 14.34 -26.16
C ASP A 5 -15.48 12.96 -26.81
N ASP A 6 -16.34 12.71 -27.78
CA ASP A 6 -17.08 11.46 -27.99
C ASP A 6 -16.41 10.47 -28.97
N SER A 7 -15.07 10.36 -28.99
CA SER A 7 -14.35 9.53 -29.99
C SER A 7 -13.61 8.31 -29.40
N ASP A 8 -14.23 7.15 -29.64
CA ASP A 8 -13.68 5.80 -29.90
C ASP A 8 -12.58 5.22 -28.98
N GLY A 9 -12.92 5.02 -27.70
CA GLY A 9 -12.27 4.07 -26.78
C GLY A 9 -13.29 3.16 -26.07
N PRO A 10 -12.87 2.07 -25.40
CA PRO A 10 -13.79 1.09 -24.83
C PRO A 10 -14.70 1.70 -23.76
N GLY A 11 -16.01 1.68 -24.05
CA GLY A 11 -17.11 1.96 -23.12
C GLY A 11 -17.49 3.44 -23.03
N LYS A 12 -18.44 3.89 -23.87
CA LYS A 12 -19.13 5.16 -23.63
C LYS A 12 -19.83 5.07 -22.27
N LEU A 13 -19.43 5.94 -21.35
CA LEU A 13 -20.10 6.05 -20.06
C LEU A 13 -21.52 6.57 -20.26
N PRO A 14 -22.51 6.06 -19.49
CA PRO A 14 -23.87 6.59 -19.55
C PRO A 14 -23.91 8.10 -19.27
N LYS A 15 -24.88 8.79 -19.88
CA LYS A 15 -25.06 10.24 -19.71
C LYS A 15 -25.22 10.60 -18.23
N GLY A 16 -24.44 11.57 -17.76
CA GLY A 16 -24.42 12.01 -16.35
C GLY A 16 -23.40 11.30 -15.46
N ILE A 17 -22.75 10.23 -15.92
CA ILE A 17 -21.64 9.58 -15.20
C ILE A 17 -20.37 10.41 -15.37
N LYS A 18 -19.78 10.84 -14.26
CA LYS A 18 -18.52 11.59 -14.25
C LYS A 18 -17.34 10.63 -14.25
N ALA A 19 -16.40 10.84 -15.17
CA ALA A 19 -15.13 10.13 -15.20
C ALA A 19 -13.99 10.98 -14.63
N ARG A 20 -12.97 10.31 -14.07
CA ARG A 20 -11.67 10.91 -13.82
C ARG A 20 -10.61 10.11 -14.55
N GLN A 21 -9.94 10.74 -15.50
CA GLN A 21 -8.74 10.16 -16.08
C GLN A 21 -7.62 10.08 -15.02
N SER A 22 -6.95 8.95 -14.91
CA SER A 22 -5.87 8.73 -13.96
C SER A 22 -4.88 7.69 -14.48
N THR A 23 -3.61 7.85 -14.13
CA THR A 23 -2.61 6.78 -14.28
C THR A 23 -2.56 5.88 -13.04
N LYS A 24 -1.90 4.73 -13.14
CA LYS A 24 -1.60 3.85 -11.99
C LYS A 24 -0.72 4.54 -10.95
N LYS A 25 0.25 5.34 -11.40
CA LYS A 25 1.07 6.21 -10.53
C LYS A 25 0.21 7.19 -9.75
N ASP A 26 -0.68 7.91 -10.44
CA ASP A 26 -1.57 8.89 -9.80
C ASP A 26 -2.57 8.26 -8.84
N ALA A 27 -3.08 7.07 -9.16
CA ALA A 27 -3.97 6.31 -8.29
C ALA A 27 -3.22 5.85 -7.02
N ALA A 28 -2.00 5.30 -7.17
CA ALA A 28 -1.18 4.84 -6.05
C ALA A 28 -0.83 5.98 -5.10
N ARG A 29 -0.36 7.12 -5.64
CA ARG A 29 -0.08 8.31 -4.86
C ARG A 29 -1.28 8.72 -4.01
N ARG A 30 -2.47 8.86 -4.61
CA ARG A 30 -3.68 9.28 -3.89
C ARG A 30 -4.14 8.28 -2.83
N GLN A 31 -4.01 6.99 -3.12
CA GLN A 31 -4.34 5.94 -2.16
C GLN A 31 -3.37 5.94 -0.98
N ILE A 32 -2.07 6.12 -1.20
CA ILE A 32 -1.06 6.25 -0.13
C ILE A 32 -1.34 7.50 0.72
N GLU A 33 -1.54 8.66 0.10
CA GLU A 33 -1.85 9.90 0.82
C GLU A 33 -3.13 9.78 1.66
N THR A 34 -4.14 9.10 1.14
CA THR A 34 -5.38 8.85 1.89
C THR A 34 -5.15 7.85 3.02
N ALA A 35 -4.38 6.80 2.78
CA ALA A 35 -4.02 5.80 3.80
C ALA A 35 -3.23 6.41 4.96
N ILE A 36 -2.35 7.40 4.70
CA ILE A 36 -1.62 8.17 5.73
C ILE A 36 -2.61 8.93 6.63
N ARG A 37 -3.59 9.63 6.04
CA ARG A 37 -4.60 10.37 6.82
C ARG A 37 -5.43 9.45 7.70
N LEU A 38 -5.88 8.33 7.13
CA LEU A 38 -6.67 7.32 7.85
C LEU A 38 -5.86 6.64 8.95
N PHE A 39 -4.57 6.41 8.72
CA PHE A 39 -3.69 5.81 9.72
C PHE A 39 -3.62 6.69 10.97
N HIS A 40 -3.44 8.00 10.79
CA HIS A 40 -3.45 8.96 11.89
C HIS A 40 -4.82 9.11 12.56
N ALA A 41 -5.91 8.78 11.87
CA ALA A 41 -7.26 8.77 12.42
C ALA A 41 -7.60 7.46 13.17
N GLY A 42 -6.74 6.43 13.11
CA GLY A 42 -7.01 5.13 13.73
C GLY A 42 -7.81 4.16 12.84
N GLU A 43 -8.06 4.51 11.58
CA GLU A 43 -8.89 3.75 10.63
C GLU A 43 -8.04 2.69 9.91
N TRP A 44 -7.54 1.71 10.67
CA TRP A 44 -6.44 0.82 10.25
C TRP A 44 -6.82 -0.17 9.16
N GLU A 45 -8.03 -0.71 9.16
CA GLU A 45 -8.54 -1.57 8.09
C GLU A 45 -8.55 -0.82 6.75
N CYS A 46 -9.02 0.44 6.76
CA CYS A 46 -9.06 1.28 5.58
C CYS A 46 -7.64 1.65 5.12
N THR A 47 -6.73 1.93 6.07
CA THR A 47 -5.30 2.13 5.76
C THR A 47 -4.72 0.91 5.05
N ILE A 48 -4.91 -0.30 5.58
CA ILE A 48 -4.39 -1.55 5.00
C ILE A 48 -4.97 -1.74 3.61
N THR A 49 -6.28 -1.60 3.43
CA THR A 49 -6.94 -1.76 2.13
C THR A 49 -6.36 -0.82 1.07
N LEU A 50 -6.26 0.47 1.37
CA LEU A 50 -5.76 1.47 0.41
C LEU A 50 -4.27 1.30 0.13
N ALA A 51 -3.46 1.02 1.16
CA ALA A 51 -2.03 0.78 0.99
C ALA A 51 -1.76 -0.49 0.18
N ALA A 52 -2.50 -1.58 0.42
CA ALA A 52 -2.39 -2.81 -0.35
C ALA A 52 -2.80 -2.62 -1.83
N ALA A 53 -3.87 -1.86 -2.07
CA ALA A 53 -4.26 -1.49 -3.44
C ALA A 53 -3.18 -0.65 -4.13
N ALA A 54 -2.56 0.27 -3.37
CA ALA A 54 -1.46 1.08 -3.87
C ALA A 54 -0.24 0.24 -4.23
N GLU A 55 0.21 -0.64 -3.33
CA GLU A 55 1.34 -1.55 -3.54
C GLU A 55 1.10 -2.49 -4.74
N GLY A 56 -0.10 -3.07 -4.84
CA GLY A 56 -0.45 -4.08 -5.84
C GLY A 56 -0.60 -3.55 -7.26
N GLN A 57 -0.78 -2.23 -7.44
CA GLN A 57 -0.92 -1.63 -8.76
C GLN A 57 0.40 -1.10 -9.35
N LEU A 58 1.47 -1.10 -8.55
CA LEU A 58 2.81 -0.69 -8.97
C LEU A 58 3.57 -1.90 -9.54
N PRO A 59 4.39 -1.69 -10.59
CA PRO A 59 5.32 -2.72 -11.06
C PRO A 59 6.18 -3.24 -9.91
N GLU A 60 6.57 -4.51 -9.98
CA GLU A 60 7.54 -5.05 -9.04
C GLU A 60 8.92 -4.42 -9.34
N PRO A 61 9.47 -3.59 -8.43
CA PRO A 61 10.80 -3.02 -8.63
C PRO A 61 11.86 -4.09 -8.33
N THR A 62 13.13 -3.70 -8.36
CA THR A 62 14.21 -4.50 -7.76
C THR A 62 13.91 -4.79 -6.29
N ALA A 63 14.56 -5.80 -5.69
CA ALA A 63 14.28 -6.28 -4.33
C ALA A 63 14.55 -5.29 -3.16
N ASN A 64 14.73 -4.00 -3.46
CA ASN A 64 15.13 -2.96 -2.51
C ASN A 64 13.97 -2.34 -1.70
N HIS A 65 12.72 -2.59 -2.06
CA HIS A 65 11.56 -2.13 -1.27
C HIS A 65 11.39 -2.93 0.04
N LEU A 66 10.54 -2.44 0.95
CA LEU A 66 10.38 -3.04 2.27
C LEU A 66 9.87 -4.49 2.19
N PHE A 67 8.89 -4.77 1.34
CA PHE A 67 8.29 -6.11 1.28
C PHE A 67 9.31 -7.16 0.86
N GLY A 68 10.17 -6.84 -0.11
CA GLY A 68 11.25 -7.71 -0.59
C GLY A 68 12.27 -7.98 0.52
N LYS A 69 12.64 -6.93 1.27
CA LYS A 69 13.53 -7.04 2.43
C LYS A 69 12.95 -7.89 3.57
N ILE A 70 11.66 -7.82 3.83
CA ILE A 70 10.99 -8.64 4.86
C ILE A 70 10.84 -10.08 4.37
N ARG A 71 10.41 -10.26 3.12
CA ARG A 71 10.24 -11.58 2.49
C ARG A 71 11.54 -12.37 2.43
N ALA A 72 12.68 -11.70 2.18
CA ALA A 72 14.01 -12.31 2.18
C ALA A 72 14.50 -12.74 3.57
N ARG A 73 13.93 -12.18 4.66
CA ARG A 73 14.27 -12.54 6.05
C ARG A 73 13.24 -13.51 6.62
N ARG A 74 12.96 -14.59 5.89
CA ARG A 74 12.05 -15.64 6.32
C ARG A 74 12.55 -16.26 7.64
N PRO A 75 11.75 -16.29 8.71
CA PRO A 75 12.08 -17.01 9.93
C PRO A 75 12.11 -18.54 9.72
N GLU A 76 12.88 -19.27 10.56
CA GLU A 76 13.06 -20.72 10.42
C GLU A 76 11.76 -21.51 10.65
N GLU A 77 10.83 -20.97 11.43
CA GLU A 77 9.54 -21.60 11.73
C GLU A 77 8.58 -21.71 10.53
N PHE A 78 8.81 -20.96 9.46
CA PHE A 78 8.04 -21.09 8.22
C PHE A 78 8.74 -22.07 7.28
N GLU A 79 8.05 -23.11 6.80
CA GLU A 79 8.64 -24.15 5.97
C GLU A 79 9.20 -23.61 4.65
N ASN A 80 8.53 -22.61 4.08
CA ASN A 80 8.87 -22.07 2.78
C ASN A 80 8.44 -20.60 2.63
N GLU A 81 8.91 -19.98 1.55
CA GLU A 81 8.66 -18.57 1.24
C GLU A 81 7.16 -18.26 0.99
N LYS A 82 6.40 -19.23 0.48
CA LYS A 82 4.97 -19.07 0.24
C LYS A 82 4.20 -18.97 1.55
N GLU A 83 4.56 -19.80 2.54
CA GLU A 83 3.96 -19.76 3.87
C GLU A 83 4.27 -18.42 4.55
N TRP A 84 5.53 -17.97 4.53
CA TRP A 84 5.91 -16.66 5.06
C TRP A 84 5.18 -15.50 4.37
N THR A 85 5.08 -15.56 3.04
CA THR A 85 4.34 -14.57 2.26
C THR A 85 2.84 -14.56 2.59
N THR A 86 2.27 -15.73 2.90
CA THR A 86 0.87 -15.86 3.34
C THR A 86 0.68 -15.18 4.68
N PHE A 87 1.56 -15.46 5.65
CA PHE A 87 1.54 -14.81 6.97
C PHE A 87 1.66 -13.27 6.85
N LEU A 88 2.61 -12.77 6.07
CA LEU A 88 2.78 -11.31 5.86
C LEU A 88 1.59 -10.62 5.19
N ASN A 89 0.70 -11.36 4.53
CA ASN A 89 -0.47 -10.83 3.83
C ASN A 89 -1.79 -11.21 4.51
N GLU A 90 -1.76 -11.87 5.65
CA GLU A 90 -2.94 -12.48 6.27
C GLU A 90 -4.08 -11.46 6.49
N THR A 91 -3.79 -10.32 7.14
CA THR A 91 -4.80 -9.28 7.40
C THR A 91 -5.31 -8.61 6.11
N ARG A 92 -4.45 -8.42 5.10
CA ARG A 92 -4.87 -7.92 3.78
C ARG A 92 -5.83 -8.90 3.11
N ASP A 93 -5.51 -10.19 3.14
CA ASP A 93 -6.27 -11.22 2.47
C ASP A 93 -7.60 -11.47 3.19
N TRP A 94 -7.60 -11.42 4.52
CA TRP A 94 -8.82 -11.42 5.34
C TRP A 94 -9.76 -10.25 4.96
N LEU A 95 -9.23 -9.02 4.80
CA LEU A 95 -10.04 -7.86 4.37
C LEU A 95 -10.58 -7.98 2.93
N LYS A 96 -9.96 -8.81 2.09
CA LYS A 96 -10.28 -8.92 0.66
C LYS A 96 -11.23 -10.07 0.33
N HIS A 97 -11.16 -11.16 1.09
CA HIS A 97 -11.84 -12.41 0.79
C HIS A 97 -13.02 -12.65 1.73
N ASN A 98 -14.05 -13.35 1.24
CA ASN A 98 -15.30 -13.57 1.97
C ASN A 98 -15.37 -14.92 2.71
N HIS A 99 -14.24 -15.62 2.84
CA HIS A 99 -14.20 -16.98 3.38
C HIS A 99 -14.23 -17.04 4.91
N ASP A 100 -13.77 -15.97 5.56
CA ASP A 100 -13.84 -15.77 6.99
C ASP A 100 -14.56 -14.44 7.27
N GLN A 101 -15.53 -14.47 8.18
CA GLN A 101 -16.34 -13.33 8.59
C GLN A 101 -16.37 -13.19 10.13
N GLY A 102 -15.55 -13.96 10.84
CA GLY A 102 -15.37 -13.85 12.28
C GLY A 102 -14.70 -12.54 12.66
N PRO A 103 -14.78 -12.11 13.94
CA PRO A 103 -14.07 -10.92 14.40
C PRO A 103 -12.56 -11.10 14.28
N ARG A 104 -11.86 -10.02 13.92
CA ARG A 104 -10.39 -9.96 13.87
C ARG A 104 -9.92 -8.67 14.53
N ASP A 105 -8.90 -8.79 15.36
CA ASP A 105 -8.17 -7.62 15.86
C ASP A 105 -7.21 -7.16 14.77
N ILE A 106 -7.37 -5.92 14.31
CA ILE A 106 -6.45 -5.28 13.38
C ILE A 106 -5.56 -4.38 14.22
N VAL A 107 -4.25 -4.60 14.17
CA VAL A 107 -3.32 -3.82 14.98
C VAL A 107 -2.67 -2.71 14.16
N ASN A 108 -2.42 -1.57 14.81
CA ASN A 108 -1.79 -0.41 14.17
C ASN A 108 -0.47 -0.75 13.47
N PHE A 109 0.29 -1.71 13.99
CA PHE A 109 1.56 -2.12 13.41
C PHE A 109 1.39 -2.79 12.04
N GLU A 110 0.34 -3.58 11.82
CA GLU A 110 0.05 -4.17 10.51
C GLU A 110 -0.27 -3.08 9.48
N ALA A 111 -1.06 -2.08 9.88
CA ALA A 111 -1.37 -0.93 9.05
C ALA A 111 -0.12 -0.10 8.72
N LEU A 112 0.77 0.11 9.71
CA LEU A 112 2.04 0.80 9.52
C LEU A 112 2.92 0.06 8.50
N ILE A 113 3.09 -1.25 8.66
CA ILE A 113 3.91 -2.07 7.77
C ILE A 113 3.34 -2.09 6.36
N MET A 114 2.02 -2.25 6.20
CA MET A 114 1.38 -2.21 4.88
C MET A 114 1.57 -0.86 4.19
N LEU A 115 1.43 0.24 4.93
CA LEU A 115 1.64 1.59 4.41
C LEU A 115 3.10 1.82 4.00
N TRP A 116 4.07 1.36 4.80
CA TRP A 116 5.48 1.44 4.44
C TRP A 116 5.87 0.58 3.24
N ARG A 117 5.24 -0.59 3.06
CA ARG A 117 5.41 -1.40 1.83
C ARG A 117 5.00 -0.62 0.60
N ALA A 118 3.84 0.03 0.63
CA ALA A 118 3.36 0.87 -0.47
C ALA A 118 4.27 2.08 -0.73
N LEU A 119 4.68 2.79 0.32
CA LEU A 119 5.56 3.97 0.23
C LEU A 119 6.91 3.62 -0.40
N THR A 120 7.59 2.61 0.13
CA THR A 120 8.90 2.21 -0.37
C THR A 120 8.82 1.68 -1.80
N LYS A 121 7.78 0.92 -2.16
CA LYS A 121 7.57 0.46 -3.54
C LYS A 121 7.26 1.61 -4.51
N PHE A 122 6.53 2.63 -4.06
CA PHE A 122 6.28 3.84 -4.85
C PHE A 122 7.59 4.60 -5.11
N TYR A 123 8.39 4.81 -4.07
CA TYR A 123 9.69 5.48 -4.20
C TYR A 123 10.63 4.72 -5.15
N GLU A 124 10.77 3.40 -5.00
CA GLU A 124 11.64 2.60 -5.88
C GLU A 124 11.20 2.64 -7.36
N ASN A 125 9.90 2.80 -7.64
CA ASN A 125 9.41 2.88 -9.02
C ASN A 125 9.59 4.27 -9.66
N PHE A 126 9.57 5.35 -8.88
CA PHE A 126 9.46 6.71 -9.43
C PHE A 126 10.53 7.69 -8.95
N GLY A 127 11.33 7.35 -7.94
CA GLY A 127 12.37 8.21 -7.38
C GLY A 127 11.84 9.51 -6.77
N GLU A 128 10.56 9.55 -6.40
CA GLU A 128 9.90 10.74 -5.87
C GLU A 128 9.02 10.39 -4.66
N GLU A 129 8.83 11.36 -3.79
CA GLU A 129 7.89 11.32 -2.66
C GLU A 129 7.06 12.60 -2.67
N THR A 130 5.83 12.53 -2.18
CA THR A 130 5.06 13.75 -1.89
C THR A 130 5.40 14.27 -0.50
N ARG A 131 5.06 15.53 -0.23
CA ARG A 131 5.27 16.13 1.10
C ARG A 131 4.63 15.28 2.20
N GLU A 132 3.41 14.81 1.96
CA GLU A 132 2.65 13.97 2.89
C GLU A 132 3.38 12.64 3.18
N MET A 133 3.97 12.02 2.15
CA MET A 133 4.79 10.81 2.32
C MET A 133 6.03 11.08 3.16
N SER A 134 6.79 12.13 2.83
CA SER A 134 8.01 12.48 3.56
C SER A 134 7.72 12.93 5.00
N GLU A 135 6.60 13.59 5.26
CA GLU A 135 6.13 13.91 6.61
C GLU A 135 5.79 12.66 7.41
N PHE A 136 5.10 11.69 6.80
CA PHE A 136 4.78 10.43 7.45
C PHE A 136 6.04 9.62 7.79
N LEU A 137 7.01 9.54 6.88
CA LEU A 137 8.29 8.88 7.14
C LEU A 137 9.05 9.53 8.29
N ARG A 138 9.11 10.88 8.33
CA ARG A 138 9.72 11.64 9.45
C ARG A 138 8.98 11.41 10.77
N TRP A 139 7.65 11.41 10.76
CA TRP A 139 6.87 11.07 11.94
C TRP A 139 7.23 9.67 12.46
N GLY A 140 7.31 8.68 11.57
CA GLY A 140 7.70 7.31 11.93
C GLY A 140 9.11 7.24 12.55
N GLN A 141 10.05 8.07 12.06
CA GLN A 141 11.38 8.18 12.66
C GLN A 141 11.34 8.71 14.10
N GLN A 142 10.52 9.74 14.35
CA GLN A 142 10.35 10.33 15.69
C GLN A 142 9.70 9.36 16.68
N GLN A 143 8.84 8.45 16.20
CA GLN A 143 8.27 7.38 17.01
C GLN A 143 9.27 6.25 17.32
N GLY A 144 10.50 6.30 16.78
CA GLY A 144 11.54 5.30 16.99
C GLY A 144 11.46 4.09 16.06
N TYR A 145 10.58 4.10 15.06
CA TYR A 145 10.40 2.97 14.16
C TYR A 145 11.55 2.77 13.13
N THR A 146 12.58 3.63 13.14
CA THR A 146 13.60 3.69 12.07
C THR A 146 15.05 3.52 12.52
N LYS A 147 15.34 2.71 13.55
CA LYS A 147 16.67 2.11 13.65
C LYS A 147 16.69 0.70 13.06
N LEU A 148 16.51 0.61 11.74
CA LEU A 148 17.17 -0.43 10.97
C LEU A 148 18.63 0.02 10.76
N LYS A 149 19.40 0.11 11.86
CA LYS A 149 20.87 0.20 11.76
C LYS A 149 21.37 -1.20 11.42
N GLY A 150 21.59 -1.42 10.13
CA GLY A 150 22.41 -2.48 9.59
C GLY A 150 23.12 -1.88 8.39
N GLU A 151 24.38 -1.55 8.59
CA GLU A 151 25.32 -1.04 7.59
C GLU A 151 25.25 -1.89 6.32
N VAL A 152 25.35 -1.24 5.15
CA VAL A 152 25.86 -1.86 3.93
C VAL A 152 27.37 -1.65 3.94
#